data_AF-A0A7N2LF01-F1
#
_entry.id   AF-A0A7N2LF01-F1
#
_cell.length_a   1.000
_cell.length_b   1.000
_cell.length_c   1.000
_cell.angle_alpha   90.00
_cell.angle_beta   90.00
_cell.angle_gamma   90.00
#
_symmetry.space_group_name_H-M   'P 1'
#
loop_
_entity.id
_entity.type
_entity.pdbx_description
1 polymer ?
#
loop_
_entity_poly.entity_id
_entity_poly.type
_entity_poly.pdbx_seq_one_letter_code
_entity_poly.pdbx_strand_id
1 'polypeptide(L)' 'MGQDIDDLPKNAANFTALTLLWFLDRAALVHPNKTSLLHGSLRYTWRDTYNRCRRLASSLSKHSIGLSSTK' A
#
# COMPACT_ATOMS: atom_id res chain seq x y z
N MET A 1 33.21 -3.52 2.85
CA MET A 1 31.85 -3.28 3.36
C MET A 1 31.17 -2.33 2.40
N GLY A 2 30.26 -2.82 1.56
CA GLY A 2 29.49 -1.97 0.66
C GLY A 2 28.54 -1.13 1.50
N GLN A 3 28.43 0.16 1.19
CA GLN A 3 27.48 1.06 1.85
C GLN A 3 26.07 0.47 1.69
N ASP A 4 25.34 0.38 2.79
CA ASP A 4 23.95 -0.07 2.77
C ASP A 4 23.10 0.98 2.05
N ILE A 5 22.06 0.54 1.33
CA ILE A 5 21.13 1.44 0.64
C ILE A 5 20.48 2.41 1.63
N ASP A 6 20.30 1.98 2.87
CA ASP A 6 19.67 2.77 3.94
C ASP A 6 20.54 3.96 4.41
N ASP A 7 21.85 3.96 4.11
CA ASP A 7 22.78 5.07 4.44
C ASP A 7 22.81 6.18 3.37
N LEU A 8 22.09 6.02 2.26
CA LEU A 8 22.09 7.00 1.16
C LEU A 8 21.26 8.25 1.53
N PRO A 9 21.80 9.47 1.29
CA PRO A 9 21.03 10.69 1.49
C PRO A 9 19.80 10.70 0.57
N LYS A 10 18.66 11.17 1.12
CA LYS A 10 17.39 11.23 0.41
C LYS A 10 17.46 12.21 -0.76
N ASN A 11 17.11 11.76 -1.95
CA ASN A 11 17.05 12.50 -3.20
C ASN A 11 15.82 12.04 -4.00
N ALA A 12 15.56 12.69 -5.15
CA ALA A 12 14.39 12.37 -5.97
C ALA A 12 14.37 10.92 -6.51
N ALA A 13 15.52 10.24 -6.59
CA ALA A 13 15.62 8.88 -7.08
C ALA A 13 15.31 7.82 -6.00
N ASN A 14 15.70 8.05 -4.74
CA ASN A 14 15.48 7.11 -3.63
C ASN A 14 14.34 7.51 -2.68
N PHE A 15 13.84 8.75 -2.77
CA PHE A 15 12.82 9.28 -1.86
C PHE A 15 11.71 10.03 -2.60
N THR A 16 10.47 9.69 -2.24
CA THR A 16 9.26 10.42 -2.62
C THR A 16 8.27 10.23 -1.49
N ALA A 17 7.61 11.31 -1.07
CA ALA A 17 6.52 11.22 -0.10
C ALA A 17 5.35 10.45 -0.74
N LEU A 18 5.15 9.21 -0.32
CA LEU A 18 4.06 8.38 -0.83
C LEU A 18 2.78 8.72 -0.07
N THR A 19 1.71 9.02 -0.81
CA THR A 19 0.37 8.93 -0.24
C THR A 19 0.08 7.47 0.15
N LEU A 20 -0.85 7.25 1.09
CA LEU A 20 -1.21 5.90 1.52
C LEU A 20 -1.63 5.00 0.33
N LEU A 21 -2.30 5.57 -0.67
CA LEU A 21 -2.69 4.89 -1.91
C LEU A 21 -1.47 4.45 -2.74
N TRP A 22 -0.49 5.35 -2.91
CA TRP A 22 0.73 5.04 -3.65
C TRP A 22 1.61 4.04 -2.91
N PHE A 23 1.68 4.13 -1.59
CA PHE A 23 2.36 3.14 -0.77
C PHE A 23 1.76 1.74 -0.97
N LEU A 24 0.44 1.63 -0.91
CA LEU A 24 -0.25 0.34 -1.05
C LEU A 24 0.01 -0.29 -2.43
N ASP A 25 -0.05 0.51 -3.49
CA ASP A 25 0.22 0.07 -4.85
C ASP A 25 1.67 -0.42 -5.01
N ARG A 26 2.65 0.37 -4.53
CA ARG A 26 4.07 0.00 -4.57
C ARG A 26 4.36 -1.26 -3.75
N ALA A 27 3.78 -1.40 -2.56
CA ALA A 27 3.98 -2.57 -1.71
C ALA A 27 3.46 -3.86 -2.37
N ALA A 28 2.29 -3.80 -3.02
CA ALA A 28 1.73 -4.91 -3.77
C ALA A 28 2.52 -5.26 -5.04
N LEU A 29 3.14 -4.27 -5.67
CA LEU A 29 3.99 -4.47 -6.86
C LEU A 29 5.35 -5.08 -6.50
N VAL A 30 6.05 -4.52 -5.52
CA VAL A 30 7.43 -4.88 -5.17
C VAL A 30 7.49 -6.13 -4.28
N HIS A 31 6.50 -6.33 -3.42
CA HIS A 31 6.47 -7.41 -2.44
C HIS A 31 5.14 -8.19 -2.43
N PRO A 32 4.66 -8.67 -3.59
CA PRO A 32 3.30 -9.19 -3.73
C PRO A 32 2.97 -10.34 -2.79
N ASN A 33 3.96 -11.22 -2.52
CA ASN A 33 3.78 -12.43 -1.72
C ASN A 33 4.25 -12.25 -0.27
N LYS A 34 4.82 -11.09 0.12
CA LYS A 34 5.17 -10.85 1.52
C LYS A 34 3.91 -10.61 2.34
N THR A 35 3.94 -11.07 3.59
CA THR A 35 2.86 -10.84 4.55
C THR A 35 2.69 -9.34 4.84
N SER A 36 1.46 -8.87 4.75
CA SER A 36 1.05 -7.49 5.01
C SER A 36 0.24 -7.36 6.30
N LEU A 37 -0.56 -8.38 6.64
CA LEU A 37 -1.42 -8.40 7.82
C LEU A 37 -1.45 -9.79 8.45
N LEU A 38 -1.30 -9.83 9.77
CA LEU A 38 -1.48 -11.00 10.62
C LEU A 38 -2.52 -10.67 11.69
N HIS A 39 -3.60 -11.44 11.75
CA HIS A 39 -4.63 -11.29 12.78
C HIS A 39 -5.21 -12.66 13.14
N GLY A 40 -4.80 -13.22 14.27
CA GLY A 40 -5.13 -14.60 14.64
C GLY A 40 -4.61 -15.59 13.60
N SER A 41 -5.47 -16.46 13.08
CA SER A 41 -5.16 -17.38 11.98
C SER A 41 -5.14 -16.70 10.60
N LEU A 42 -5.63 -15.46 10.50
CA LEU A 42 -5.75 -14.74 9.25
C LEU A 42 -4.39 -14.18 8.82
N ARG A 43 -4.01 -14.49 7.57
CA ARG A 43 -2.79 -13.98 6.95
C ARG A 43 -3.14 -13.43 5.57
N TYR A 44 -2.67 -12.22 5.29
CA TYR A 44 -2.77 -11.63 3.96
C TYR A 44 -1.39 -11.25 3.43
N THR A 45 -1.26 -11.35 2.12
CA THR A 45 -0.13 -10.79 1.38
C THR A 45 -0.40 -9.34 0.97
N TRP A 46 0.63 -8.62 0.53
CA TRP A 46 0.42 -7.27 -0.03
C TRP A 46 -0.50 -7.27 -1.25
N ARG A 47 -0.46 -8.32 -2.09
CA ARG A 47 -1.39 -8.50 -3.20
C ARG A 47 -2.84 -8.63 -2.72
N ASP A 48 -3.08 -9.40 -1.67
CA ASP A 48 -4.43 -9.56 -1.11
C ASP A 48 -4.97 -8.24 -0.57
N THR A 49 -4.16 -7.51 0.21
CA THR A 49 -4.55 -6.22 0.78
C THR A 49 -4.92 -5.23 -0.31
N TYR A 50 -4.10 -5.11 -1.36
CA TYR A 50 -4.38 -4.24 -2.49
C TYR A 50 -5.71 -4.58 -3.17
N ASN A 51 -5.92 -5.85 -3.50
CA ASN A 51 -7.14 -6.31 -4.17
C ASN A 51 -8.39 -6.04 -3.32
N ARG A 52 -8.30 -6.25 -2.00
CA ARG A 52 -9.42 -6.01 -1.07
C ARG A 52 -9.74 -4.53 -0.96
N CYS A 53 -8.72 -3.67 -0.81
CA CYS A 53 -8.89 -2.21 -0.79
C CYS A 53 -9.50 -1.69 -2.09
N ARG A 54 -9.05 -2.19 -3.26
CA ARG A 54 -9.60 -1.81 -4.57
C ARG A 54 -11.06 -2.23 -4.72
N ARG A 55 -11.42 -3.43 -4.28
CA ARG A 55 -12.82 -3.91 -4.30
C ARG A 55 -13.72 -3.06 -3.39
N LEU A 56 -13.25 -2.73 -2.19
CA LEU A 56 -13.96 -1.85 -1.27
C LEU A 56 -14.14 -0.45 -1.89
N ALA A 57 -13.07 0.15 -2.41
CA ALA A 57 -13.13 1.46 -3.06
C ALA A 57 -14.11 1.46 -4.23
N SER A 58 -14.08 0.43 -5.09
CA SER A 58 -15.04 0.29 -6.20
C SER A 58 -16.48 0.22 -5.70
N SER A 59 -16.74 -0.52 -4.62
CA SER A 59 -18.07 -0.58 -4.01
C SER A 59 -18.50 0.79 -3.47
N LEU A 60 -17.63 1.50 -2.76
CA LEU A 60 -17.93 2.84 -2.23
C LEU A 60 -18.20 3.85 -3.35
N SER A 61 -17.41 3.83 -4.42
CA SER A 61 -17.64 4.67 -5.60
C SER A 61 -18.98 4.40 -6.27
N LYS A 62 -19.43 3.14 -6.33
CA LYS A 62 -20.77 2.78 -6.84
C LYS A 62 -21.91 3.32 -5.99
N HIS A 63 -21.68 3.51 -4.69
CA HIS A 63 -22.64 4.11 -3.76
C HIS A 63 -22.50 5.63 -3.66
N SER A 64 -21.73 6.27 -4.56
CA SER A 64 -21.47 7.71 -4.59
C SER A 64 -20.85 8.26 -3.29
N ILE A 65 -20.17 7.41 -2.53
CA ILE A 65 -19.44 7.81 -1.32
C ILE A 65 -18.08 8.37 -1.76
N GLY A 66 -18.01 9.70 -1.86
CA GLY A 66 -16.84 10.45 -2.28
C GLY A 66 -16.09 11.13 -1.14
N LEU A 67 -15.03 11.87 -1.49
CA LEU A 67 -14.12 12.57 -0.56
C LEU A 67 -14.83 13.50 0.47
N SER A 68 -16.06 13.92 0.17
CA SER A 68 -16.90 14.80 1.00
C SER A 68 -17.96 14.08 1.83
N SER A 69 -18.06 12.75 1.72
CA SER A 69 -19.11 11.96 2.39
C SER A 69 -18.76 11.52 3.81
N THR A 70 -17.64 11.98 4.36
CA THR A 70 -17.18 11.67 5.72
C THR A 70 -18.15 12.31 6.74
N LYS A 71 -19.00 11.49 7.36
CA LYS A 71 -19.71 11.82 8.60
C LYS A 71 -18.93 11.30 9.79
#